data_AF-Q68XJ0-F1
#
_entry.id   AF-Q68XJ0-F1
#
_cell.length_a   1.000
_cell.length_b   1.000
_cell.length_c   1.000
_cell.angle_alpha   90.00
_cell.angle_beta   90.00
_cell.angle_gamma   90.00
#
_symmetry.space_group_name_H-M   'P 1'
#
loop_
_entity.id
_entity.type
_entity.pdbx_description
1 polymer ?
#
loop_
_entity_poly.entity_id
_entity_poly.type
_entity_poly.pdbx_seq_one_letter_code
_entity_poly.pdbx_strand_id
1 'polypeptide(L)'
;MKHPDTKNNLQEINDSVSRAAVHTKMHGHPKTYKDNIANFLSSSSIKDYCLILTTTNDLQIAEKIASILLELNLAACIQIDNIKSYYRWDNKTIIENEHRLVIKTKSYNYNAIENKILEIHNYALPQIIKINIDYGYQQYLKWIDQNSK
;
A
#
# COMPACT_ATOMS: atom_id res chain seq x y z
N MET A 1 -40.22 -2.46 -0.69
CA MET A 1 -39.59 -3.79 -0.84
C MET A 1 -38.64 -3.99 0.33
N LYS A 2 -38.85 -5.04 1.15
CA LYS A 2 -38.03 -5.34 2.34
C LYS A 2 -36.77 -6.11 1.88
N HIS A 3 -35.60 -5.66 2.34
CA HIS A 3 -34.31 -6.35 2.13
C HIS A 3 -34.31 -7.73 2.83
N PRO A 4 -33.73 -8.79 2.22
CA PRO A 4 -33.58 -10.09 2.87
C PRO A 4 -32.43 -10.11 3.89
N ASP A 5 -32.69 -10.75 5.03
CA ASP A 5 -31.84 -10.85 6.22
C ASP A 5 -30.52 -11.60 5.98
N THR A 6 -29.39 -10.94 6.29
CA THR A 6 -28.02 -11.45 6.21
C THR A 6 -27.62 -12.42 7.35
N LYS A 7 -28.55 -12.78 8.24
CA LYS A 7 -28.26 -13.64 9.41
C LYS A 7 -28.25 -15.14 9.12
N ASN A 8 -28.85 -15.61 8.03
CA ASN A 8 -28.90 -17.05 7.70
C ASN A 8 -27.59 -17.60 7.11
N ASN A 9 -26.69 -16.75 6.59
CA ASN A 9 -25.49 -17.22 5.90
C ASN A 9 -24.33 -17.58 6.87
N LEU A 10 -24.34 -17.04 8.10
CA LEU A 10 -23.29 -17.32 9.10
C LEU A 10 -23.46 -18.68 9.78
N GLN A 11 -24.71 -19.14 9.94
CA GLN A 11 -25.00 -20.42 10.58
C GLN A 11 -24.62 -21.61 9.67
N GLU A 12 -24.91 -21.51 8.37
CA GLU A 12 -24.57 -22.56 7.39
C GLU A 12 -23.05 -22.70 7.17
N ILE A 13 -22.30 -21.60 7.27
CA ILE A 13 -20.84 -21.62 7.21
C ILE A 13 -20.26 -22.28 8.47
N ASN A 14 -20.81 -22.00 9.65
CA ASN A 14 -20.36 -22.64 10.89
C ASN A 14 -20.62 -24.16 10.88
N ASP A 15 -21.79 -24.59 10.38
CA ASP A 15 -22.18 -26.00 10.35
C ASP A 15 -21.42 -26.82 9.29
N SER A 16 -20.91 -26.18 8.24
CA SER A 16 -20.05 -26.80 7.22
C SER A 16 -18.59 -26.92 7.69
N VAL A 17 -18.10 -25.93 8.45
CA VAL A 17 -16.76 -25.94 9.07
C VAL A 17 -16.66 -26.98 10.19
N SER A 18 -17.70 -27.15 11.02
CA SER A 18 -17.73 -28.19 12.06
C SER A 18 -17.72 -29.62 11.50
N ARG A 19 -18.29 -29.85 10.31
CA ARG A 19 -18.28 -31.17 9.65
C ARG A 19 -16.92 -31.53 9.04
N ALA A 20 -16.15 -30.54 8.59
CA ALA A 20 -14.80 -30.77 8.05
C ALA A 20 -13.77 -31.21 9.12
N ALA A 21 -14.05 -30.96 10.41
CA ALA A 21 -13.12 -31.21 11.51
C ALA A 21 -13.10 -32.67 12.04
N VAL A 22 -14.00 -33.55 11.59
CA VAL A 22 -14.18 -34.87 12.24
C VAL A 22 -13.34 -36.01 11.63
N HIS A 23 -12.59 -35.80 10.53
CA HIS A 23 -11.96 -36.93 9.83
C HIS A 23 -10.49 -36.81 9.40
N THR A 24 -9.67 -36.01 10.11
CA THR A 24 -8.24 -35.93 9.79
C THR A 24 -7.37 -36.18 11.02
N LYS A 25 -6.97 -37.44 11.24
CA LYS A 25 -5.82 -37.78 12.10
C LYS A 25 -4.54 -37.41 11.34
N MET A 26 -3.98 -36.25 11.62
CA MET A 26 -2.63 -35.87 11.20
C MET A 26 -1.74 -35.73 12.44
N HIS A 27 -0.67 -36.51 12.49
CA HIS A 27 0.37 -36.41 13.52
C HIS A 27 1.17 -35.12 13.29
N GLY A 28 1.11 -34.22 14.28
CA GLY A 28 1.79 -32.93 14.29
C GLY A 28 0.90 -31.89 14.95
N HIS A 29 1.30 -31.37 16.11
CA HIS A 29 0.51 -30.40 16.88
C HIS A 29 0.00 -29.24 15.99
N PRO A 30 -1.31 -29.07 15.79
CA PRO A 30 -1.83 -27.87 15.16
C PRO A 30 -1.77 -26.74 16.19
N LYS A 31 -0.97 -25.70 15.90
CA LYS A 31 -1.17 -24.39 16.55
C LYS A 31 -2.64 -24.02 16.36
N THR A 32 -3.31 -23.70 17.45
CA THR A 32 -4.76 -23.59 17.51
C THR A 32 -5.24 -22.43 16.64
N TYR A 33 -6.48 -22.48 16.14
CA TYR A 33 -7.12 -21.38 15.41
C TYR A 33 -7.08 -20.04 16.20
N LYS A 34 -7.07 -20.12 17.54
CA LYS A 34 -6.92 -18.96 18.43
C LYS A 34 -5.53 -18.32 18.34
N ASP A 35 -4.47 -19.10 18.13
CA ASP A 35 -3.12 -18.58 17.94
C ASP A 35 -3.00 -17.79 16.63
N ASN A 36 -3.78 -18.16 15.60
CA ASN A 36 -3.85 -17.43 14.34
C ASN A 36 -4.60 -16.10 14.47
N ILE A 37 -5.67 -16.05 15.29
CA ILE A 37 -6.38 -14.79 15.58
C ILE A 37 -5.51 -13.88 16.47
N ALA A 38 -4.81 -14.43 17.46
CA ALA A 38 -3.88 -13.66 18.29
C ALA A 38 -2.75 -13.06 17.45
N ASN A 39 -2.16 -13.83 16.51
CA ASN A 39 -1.17 -13.30 15.57
C ASN A 39 -1.74 -12.29 14.56
N PHE A 40 -2.96 -12.49 14.09
CA PHE A 40 -3.63 -11.57 13.18
C PHE A 40 -3.99 -10.23 13.87
N LEU A 41 -4.46 -10.29 15.12
CA LEU A 41 -4.80 -9.11 15.92
C LEU A 41 -3.55 -8.44 16.52
N SER A 42 -2.46 -9.18 16.80
CA SER A 42 -1.16 -8.58 17.14
C SER A 42 -0.44 -7.98 15.94
N SER A 43 -0.77 -8.43 14.72
CA SER A 43 -0.29 -7.87 13.45
C SER A 43 -1.10 -6.67 12.96
N SER A 44 -2.08 -6.19 13.73
CA SER A 44 -2.70 -4.88 13.51
C SER A 44 -1.73 -3.71 13.80
N SER A 45 -0.43 -4.00 13.92
CA SER A 45 0.64 -3.02 13.78
C SER A 45 0.46 -2.29 12.46
N ILE A 46 0.51 -0.96 12.50
CA ILE A 46 0.68 -0.14 11.30
C ILE A 46 1.73 -0.82 10.43
N LYS A 47 1.37 -1.17 9.19
CA LYS A 47 2.32 -1.77 8.25
C LYS A 47 3.49 -0.79 8.14
N ASP A 48 4.69 -1.19 8.58
CA ASP A 48 5.78 -0.24 8.81
C ASP A 48 6.23 0.48 7.55
N TYR A 49 6.00 -0.11 6.36
CA TYR A 49 6.50 0.36 5.09
C TYR A 49 5.40 0.51 4.03
N CYS A 50 5.59 1.45 3.12
CA CYS A 50 4.71 1.66 1.98
C CYS A 50 5.45 2.09 0.72
N LEU A 51 4.73 1.94 -0.40
CA LEU A 51 4.99 2.66 -1.63
C LEU A 51 4.09 3.90 -1.67
N ILE A 52 4.62 5.02 -2.16
CA ILE A 52 3.83 6.19 -2.55
C ILE A 52 4.06 6.41 -4.04
N LEU A 53 2.97 6.54 -4.79
CA LEU A 53 2.97 6.73 -6.24
C LEU A 53 2.50 8.15 -6.57
N THR A 54 3.27 8.86 -7.40
CA THR A 54 2.84 10.11 -8.05
C THR A 54 3.31 10.16 -9.49
N THR A 55 2.70 11.02 -10.30
CA THR A 55 3.07 11.23 -11.71
C THR A 55 3.16 12.71 -12.03
N THR A 56 4.07 13.08 -12.92
CA THR A 56 4.18 14.45 -13.47
C THR A 56 4.62 14.36 -14.93
N ASN A 57 4.17 15.27 -15.79
CA ASN A 57 4.65 15.39 -17.18
C ASN A 57 6.04 16.04 -17.30
N ASP A 58 6.67 16.45 -16.20
CA ASP A 58 7.96 17.14 -16.22
C ASP A 58 9.02 16.34 -15.45
N LEU A 59 10.05 15.87 -16.17
CA LEU A 59 11.17 15.15 -15.59
C LEU A 59 11.91 15.97 -14.52
N GLN A 60 12.07 17.28 -14.72
CA GLN A 60 12.76 18.14 -13.76
C GLN A 60 11.98 18.23 -12.44
N ILE A 61 10.65 18.27 -12.51
CA ILE A 61 9.79 18.21 -11.33
C ILE A 61 9.89 16.85 -10.64
N ALA A 62 9.91 15.75 -11.41
CA ALA A 62 10.10 14.41 -10.85
C ALA A 62 11.44 14.27 -10.13
N GLU A 63 12.54 14.70 -10.75
CA GLU A 63 13.88 14.69 -10.17
C GLU A 63 13.98 15.61 -8.95
N LYS A 64 13.34 16.78 -8.98
CA LYS A 64 13.29 17.71 -7.84
C LYS A 64 12.54 17.12 -6.65
N ILE A 65 11.38 16.49 -6.87
CA ILE A 65 10.65 15.76 -5.83
C ILE A 65 11.55 14.66 -5.27
N ALA A 66 12.20 13.87 -6.12
CA ALA A 66 13.06 12.79 -5.68
C ALA A 66 14.23 13.30 -4.81
N SER A 67 14.94 14.34 -5.25
CA SER A 67 16.06 14.94 -4.51
C SER A 67 15.61 15.44 -3.13
N ILE A 68 14.55 16.25 -3.08
CA ILE A 68 14.09 16.87 -1.83
C ILE A 68 13.61 15.82 -0.83
N LEU A 69 12.87 14.79 -1.28
CA LEU A 69 12.41 13.73 -0.39
C LEU A 69 13.57 12.90 0.19
N LEU A 70 14.64 12.67 -0.57
CA LEU A 70 15.85 12.00 -0.09
C LEU A 70 16.66 12.90 0.86
N GLU A 71 16.86 14.17 0.52
CA GLU A 71 17.57 15.16 1.36
C GLU A 71 16.92 15.32 2.74
N LEU A 72 15.59 15.34 2.79
CA LEU A 72 14.82 15.41 4.03
C LEU A 72 14.74 14.06 4.77
N ASN A 73 15.33 12.99 4.22
CA ASN A 73 15.21 11.61 4.71
C ASN A 73 13.75 11.13 4.85
N LEU A 74 12.83 11.67 4.05
CA LEU A 74 11.43 11.26 4.06
C LEU A 74 11.23 9.94 3.31
N ALA A 75 12.09 9.62 2.35
CA ALA A 75 12.06 8.37 1.59
C ALA A 75 13.44 7.71 1.58
N ALA A 76 13.46 6.37 1.53
CA ALA A 76 14.71 5.62 1.43
C ALA A 76 15.13 5.41 -0.03
N CYS A 77 14.18 5.16 -0.93
CA CYS A 77 14.45 4.89 -2.34
C CYS A 77 13.32 5.43 -3.20
N ILE A 78 13.66 6.02 -4.34
CA ILE A 78 12.71 6.53 -5.33
C ILE A 78 13.16 6.03 -6.71
N GLN A 79 12.21 5.52 -7.48
CA GLN A 79 12.41 5.15 -8.89
C GLN A 79 11.56 6.07 -9.76
N ILE A 80 12.05 6.40 -10.95
CA ILE A 80 11.34 7.23 -11.93
C ILE A 80 11.20 6.41 -13.21
N ASP A 81 9.96 6.12 -13.61
CA ASP A 81 9.63 5.42 -14.87
C ASP A 81 9.06 6.41 -15.89
N ASN A 82 9.39 6.25 -17.16
CA ASN A 82 8.66 6.91 -18.25
C ASN A 82 7.40 6.09 -18.59
N ILE A 83 6.23 6.71 -18.53
CA ILE A 83 4.93 6.07 -18.75
C ILE A 83 4.07 6.91 -19.69
N LYS A 84 2.94 6.33 -20.11
CA LYS A 84 1.87 7.05 -20.79
C LYS A 84 0.59 6.91 -19.98
N SER A 85 0.00 8.04 -19.62
CA SER A 85 -1.23 8.12 -18.85
C SER A 85 -2.41 8.38 -19.77
N TYR A 86 -3.50 7.64 -19.53
CA TYR A 86 -4.77 7.75 -20.26
C TYR A 86 -5.85 8.09 -19.24
N TYR A 87 -6.49 9.25 -19.38
CA TYR A 87 -7.52 9.69 -18.44
C TYR A 87 -8.56 10.57 -19.12
N ARG A 88 -9.65 10.87 -18.42
CA ARG A 88 -10.69 11.79 -18.88
C ARG A 88 -10.61 13.11 -18.14
N TRP A 89 -10.63 14.20 -18.90
CA TRP A 89 -10.72 15.56 -18.38
C TRP A 89 -11.63 16.37 -19.28
N ASP A 90 -12.59 17.10 -18.70
CA ASP A 90 -13.59 17.88 -19.46
C ASP A 90 -14.23 17.12 -20.63
N ASN A 91 -14.70 15.90 -20.35
CA ASN A 91 -15.29 14.96 -21.32
C ASN A 91 -14.39 14.54 -22.50
N LYS A 92 -13.10 14.88 -22.47
CA LYS A 92 -12.12 14.46 -23.48
C LYS A 92 -11.20 13.40 -22.92
N THR A 93 -10.83 12.45 -23.77
CA THR A 93 -9.74 11.52 -23.45
C THR A 93 -8.42 12.25 -23.66
N ILE A 94 -7.61 12.30 -22.62
CA ILE A 94 -6.25 12.84 -22.63
C ILE A 94 -5.27 11.67 -22.60
N ILE A 95 -4.20 11.80 -23.38
CA ILE A 95 -3.11 10.85 -23.47
C ILE A 95 -1.81 11.64 -23.33
N GLU A 96 -1.10 11.44 -22.24
CA GLU A 96 0.11 12.21 -21.92
C GLU A 96 1.28 11.30 -21.57
N ASN A 97 2.49 11.69 -21.97
CA ASN A 97 3.69 11.06 -21.44
C ASN A 97 3.96 11.66 -20.07
N GLU A 98 4.22 10.80 -19.09
CA GLU A 98 4.48 11.20 -17.71
C GLU A 98 5.65 10.42 -17.12
N HIS A 99 6.19 10.97 -16.05
CA HIS A 99 7.19 10.37 -15.19
C HIS A 99 6.51 9.90 -13.91
N ARG A 100 6.48 8.59 -13.69
CA ARG A 100 5.94 8.01 -12.46
C ARG A 100 7.05 7.86 -11.43
N LEU A 101 6.83 8.45 -10.25
CA LEU A 101 7.67 8.22 -9.09
C LEU A 101 7.10 7.05 -8.28
N VAL A 102 7.96 6.10 -7.93
CA VAL A 102 7.67 5.00 -7.00
C VAL A 102 8.55 5.16 -5.77
N ILE A 103 7.99 5.74 -4.71
CA ILE A 103 8.68 6.16 -3.49
C ILE A 103 8.54 5.07 -2.42
N LYS A 104 9.65 4.61 -1.83
CA LYS A 104 9.69 3.58 -0.78
C LYS A 104 10.06 4.25 0.53
N THR A 105 9.20 4.08 1.53
CA THR A 105 9.34 4.78 2.81
C THR A 105 8.64 4.02 3.93
N LYS A 106 8.75 4.54 5.15
CA LYS A 106 7.91 4.18 6.27
C LYS A 106 6.50 4.73 6.12
N SER A 107 5.52 3.94 6.52
CA SER A 107 4.10 4.30 6.40
C SER A 107 3.70 5.59 7.11
N TYR A 108 4.37 5.97 8.19
CA TYR A 108 4.06 7.20 8.92
C TYR A 108 4.51 8.47 8.18
N ASN A 109 5.43 8.36 7.22
CA ASN A 109 5.91 9.49 6.43
C ASN A 109 4.95 9.94 5.33
N TYR A 110 3.83 9.24 5.14
CA TYR A 110 2.88 9.54 4.07
C TYR A 110 2.46 11.01 4.06
N ASN A 111 1.96 11.55 5.18
CA ASN A 111 1.47 12.93 5.24
C ASN A 111 2.58 13.95 4.97
N ALA A 112 3.80 13.70 5.46
CA ALA A 112 4.94 14.60 5.24
C ALA A 112 5.37 14.60 3.76
N ILE A 113 5.37 13.44 3.12
CA ILE A 113 5.67 13.28 1.69
C ILE A 113 4.57 13.91 0.84
N GLU A 114 3.29 13.65 1.14
CA GLU A 114 2.15 14.23 0.44
C GLU A 114 2.24 15.76 0.43
N ASN A 115 2.42 16.38 1.60
CA ASN A 115 2.57 17.83 1.72
C ASN A 115 3.76 18.35 0.90
N LYS A 116 4.91 17.66 0.97
CA LYS A 116 6.10 18.09 0.22
C LYS A 116 5.91 17.98 -1.29
N ILE A 117 5.25 16.92 -1.75
CA ILE A 117 4.89 16.75 -3.15
C ILE A 117 3.97 17.89 -3.59
N LEU A 118 2.90 18.18 -2.84
CA LEU A 118 1.95 19.26 -3.15
C LEU A 118 2.60 20.65 -3.23
N GLU A 119 3.61 20.93 -2.39
CA GLU A 119 4.37 22.19 -2.44
C GLU A 119 5.21 22.34 -3.73
N ILE A 120 5.65 21.23 -4.32
CA ILE A 120 6.59 21.21 -5.45
C ILE A 120 5.87 20.97 -6.79
N HIS A 121 4.76 20.22 -6.77
CA HIS A 121 4.13 19.70 -7.97
C HIS A 121 3.60 20.80 -8.89
N ASN A 122 3.72 20.56 -10.19
CA ASN A 122 3.18 21.42 -11.24
C ASN A 122 1.68 21.19 -11.54
N TYR A 123 1.06 20.18 -10.93
CA TYR A 123 -0.36 19.87 -11.13
C TYR A 123 -1.13 20.39 -9.94
N ALA A 124 -2.30 20.98 -10.19
CA ALA A 124 -3.21 21.38 -9.13
C ALA A 124 -3.83 20.18 -8.39
N LEU A 125 -3.90 19.02 -9.07
CA LEU A 125 -4.41 17.77 -8.52
C LEU A 125 -3.50 16.61 -8.95
N PRO A 126 -2.34 16.42 -8.30
CA PRO A 126 -1.47 15.31 -8.62
C PRO A 126 -2.05 13.99 -8.09
N GLN A 127 -1.75 12.89 -8.77
CA GLN A 127 -1.97 11.56 -8.20
C GLN A 127 -1.02 11.38 -7.02
N ILE A 128 -1.52 11.11 -5.81
CA ILE A 128 -0.68 10.68 -4.67
C ILE A 128 -1.39 9.49 -4.02
N ILE A 129 -0.84 8.29 -4.17
CA ILE A 129 -1.48 7.05 -3.71
C ILE A 129 -0.50 6.26 -2.85
N LYS A 130 -0.96 5.86 -1.65
CA LYS A 130 -0.24 4.94 -0.76
C LYS A 130 -0.62 3.48 -1.03
N ILE A 131 0.37 2.61 -1.16
CA ILE A 131 0.21 1.15 -1.22
C ILE A 131 1.04 0.54 -0.09
N ASN A 132 0.41 -0.21 0.80
CA ASN A 132 1.13 -0.84 1.90
C ASN A 132 2.01 -1.99 1.40
N ILE A 133 3.18 -2.17 2.00
CA ILE A 133 4.05 -3.32 1.76
C ILE A 133 3.77 -4.37 2.84
N ASP A 134 3.22 -5.50 2.43
CA ASP A 134 2.83 -6.58 3.35
C ASP A 134 4.00 -7.52 3.62
N TYR A 135 4.83 -7.76 2.59
CA TYR A 135 6.00 -8.63 2.64
C TYR A 135 7.10 -8.11 1.71
N GLY A 136 8.35 -8.36 2.09
CA GLY A 136 9.53 -8.04 1.31
C GLY A 136 10.77 -8.73 1.88
N TYR A 137 11.89 -8.63 1.18
CA TYR A 137 13.16 -9.15 1.69
C TYR A 137 13.55 -8.39 2.96
N GLN A 138 13.68 -9.09 4.09
CA GLN A 138 13.81 -8.49 5.42
C GLN A 138 14.98 -7.50 5.54
N GLN A 139 16.12 -7.80 4.92
CA GLN A 139 17.26 -6.88 4.95
C GLN A 139 16.98 -5.60 4.17
N TYR A 140 16.20 -5.67 3.09
CA TYR A 140 15.79 -4.49 2.33
C TYR A 140 14.79 -3.63 3.11
N LEU A 141 13.82 -4.25 3.79
CA LEU A 141 12.88 -3.54 4.66
C LEU A 141 13.60 -2.85 5.82
N LYS A 142 14.58 -3.52 6.44
CA LYS A 142 15.44 -2.91 7.46
C LYS A 142 16.28 -1.76 6.89
N TRP A 143 16.74 -1.87 5.65
CA TRP A 143 17.44 -0.76 4.99
C TRP A 143 16.52 0.44 4.77
N ILE A 144 15.25 0.23 4.37
CA ILE A 144 14.25 1.32 4.33
C ILE A 144 14.12 1.95 5.71
N ASP A 145 14.05 1.13 6.76
CA ASP A 145 13.91 1.62 8.13
C ASP A 145 15.04 2.57 8.57
N GLN A 146 16.26 2.26 8.15
CA GLN A 146 17.46 3.02 8.49
C GLN A 146 17.63 4.30 7.65
N ASN A 147 17.02 4.34 6.46
CA ASN A 147 17.20 5.42 5.48
C ASN A 147 15.93 6.25 5.25
N SER A 148 14.91 6.08 6.09
CA SER A 148 13.78 6.99 6.16
C SER A 148 13.44 7.29 7.62
N LYS A 149 13.46 8.57 7.99
CA LYS A 149 13.26 9.04 9.38
C LYS A 149 11.83 9.44 9.62
#